data_AF-A0A1G1P8Q1-F1
#
_entry.id   AF-A0A1G1P8Q1-F1
#
_cell.length_a   1.000
_cell.length_b   1.000
_cell.length_c   1.000
_cell.angle_alpha   90.00
_cell.angle_beta   90.00
_cell.angle_gamma   90.00
#
_symmetry.space_group_name_H-M   'P 1'
#
loop_
_entity.id
_entity.type
_entity.pdbx_description
1 polymer ?
#
loop_
_entity_poly.entity_id
_entity_poly.type
_entity_poly.pdbx_seq_one_letter_code
_entity_poly.pdbx_strand_id
1 'polypeptide(L)'
;MTAAVILMVLIALAGIVLLNVKPPFQNAAREHFLQRLAKFLDGTLEPILDEGYENCYRIKFNFNDEECVYEDFEKKGFKDKIYSGCLKVKTPSKLTLAFTERKHSLKIRSDIFIASDVSTQVGEERVWLKIPAYLKDLDVTANDAAAANELLEDKKVAGILKQVQNIDDRGCAFLPLGIMDGTVTLEFHTQGSFKPNLTALHNDIASIEDYLDGMIVIARKLKQLLK
;
A
#
# COMPACT_ATOMS: atom_id res chain seq x y z
N MET A 1 -32.81 -41.94 -28.17
CA MET A 1 -32.95 -40.85 -27.17
C MET A 1 -31.90 -40.93 -26.05
N THR A 2 -31.59 -42.11 -25.52
CA THR A 2 -30.60 -42.32 -24.44
C THR A 2 -29.18 -41.84 -24.77
N ALA A 3 -28.67 -42.09 -25.98
CA ALA A 3 -27.31 -41.68 -26.37
C ALA A 3 -27.13 -40.13 -26.43
N ALA A 4 -28.16 -39.40 -26.86
CA ALA A 4 -28.11 -37.94 -26.94
C ALA A 4 -28.12 -37.28 -25.55
N VAL A 5 -28.84 -37.88 -24.59
CA VAL A 5 -28.87 -37.41 -23.19
C VAL A 5 -27.51 -37.64 -22.53
N ILE A 6 -26.88 -38.80 -22.75
CA ILE A 6 -25.54 -39.11 -22.22
C ILE A 6 -24.50 -38.12 -22.78
N LEU A 7 -24.56 -37.81 -24.07
CA LEU A 7 -23.64 -36.85 -24.70
C LEU A 7 -23.81 -35.44 -24.11
N MET A 8 -25.05 -35.00 -23.89
CA MET A 8 -25.33 -33.70 -23.26
C MET A 8 -24.78 -33.62 -21.82
N VAL A 9 -24.91 -34.68 -21.04
CA VAL A 9 -24.37 -34.74 -19.67
C VAL A 9 -22.84 -34.68 -19.69
N LEU A 10 -22.17 -35.35 -20.62
CA LEU A 10 -20.72 -35.30 -20.75
C LEU A 10 -20.20 -33.90 -21.16
N ILE A 11 -20.91 -33.21 -22.07
CA ILE A 11 -20.56 -31.84 -22.47
C ILE A 11 -20.76 -30.87 -21.30
N ALA A 12 -21.85 -31.02 -20.54
CA ALA A 12 -22.10 -30.20 -19.36
C ALA A 12 -21.04 -30.43 -18.27
N LEU A 13 -20.65 -31.68 -18.01
CA LEU A 13 -19.59 -32.01 -17.07
C LEU A 13 -18.22 -31.46 -17.51
N ALA A 14 -17.88 -31.58 -18.80
CA ALA A 14 -16.66 -31.01 -19.35
C ALA A 14 -16.65 -29.47 -19.25
N GLY A 15 -17.79 -28.82 -19.50
CA GLY A 15 -17.95 -27.38 -19.35
C GLY A 15 -17.80 -26.91 -17.90
N ILE A 16 -18.37 -27.64 -16.94
CA ILE A 16 -18.25 -27.33 -15.51
C ILE A 16 -16.80 -27.50 -15.03
N VAL A 17 -16.09 -28.54 -15.50
CA VAL A 17 -14.66 -28.73 -15.17
C VAL A 17 -13.81 -27.60 -15.76
N LEU A 18 -14.05 -27.20 -17.01
CA LEU A 18 -13.33 -26.08 -17.66
C LEU A 18 -13.59 -24.73 -16.97
N LEU A 19 -14.77 -24.52 -16.39
CA LEU A 19 -15.11 -23.30 -15.65
C LEU A 19 -14.55 -23.28 -14.22
N ASN A 20 -14.25 -24.43 -13.62
CA ASN A 20 -13.73 -24.53 -12.25
C ASN A 20 -12.21 -24.63 -12.14
N VAL A 21 -11.48 -24.76 -13.26
CA VAL A 21 -10.02 -24.62 -13.25
C VAL A 21 -9.69 -23.14 -13.21
N LYS A 22 -9.23 -22.64 -12.04
CA LYS A 22 -8.58 -21.32 -11.96
C LYS A 22 -7.48 -21.28 -13.03
N PRO A 23 -7.54 -20.34 -14.00
CA PRO A 23 -6.66 -20.40 -15.15
C PRO A 23 -5.19 -20.32 -14.69
N PRO A 24 -4.31 -21.25 -15.09
CA PRO A 24 -2.87 -21.21 -14.76
C PRO A 24 -2.17 -19.96 -15.32
N PHE A 25 -2.84 -19.24 -16.22
CA PHE A 25 -2.36 -18.01 -16.85
C PHE A 25 -2.09 -16.85 -15.89
N GLN A 26 -2.76 -16.76 -14.74
CA GLN A 26 -2.55 -15.65 -13.81
C GLN A 26 -1.15 -15.67 -13.17
N ASN A 27 -0.62 -16.85 -12.85
CA ASN A 27 0.69 -16.97 -12.23
C ASN A 27 1.82 -16.68 -13.24
N ALA A 28 1.72 -17.21 -14.46
CA ALA A 28 2.72 -16.97 -15.51
C ALA A 28 2.79 -15.49 -15.92
N ALA A 29 1.65 -14.80 -16.00
CA ALA A 29 1.61 -13.37 -16.28
C ALA A 29 2.24 -12.52 -15.16
N ARG A 30 2.04 -12.93 -13.89
CA ARG A 30 2.63 -12.27 -12.72
C ARG A 30 4.14 -12.45 -12.66
N GLU A 31 4.64 -13.68 -12.81
CA GLU A 31 6.08 -13.94 -12.82
C GLU A 31 6.78 -13.19 -13.95
N HIS A 32 6.19 -13.18 -15.15
CA HIS A 32 6.72 -12.42 -16.28
C HIS A 32 6.71 -10.90 -16.01
N PHE A 33 5.67 -10.38 -15.35
CA PHE A 33 5.66 -8.98 -14.90
C PHE A 33 6.81 -8.69 -13.93
N LEU A 34 6.98 -9.50 -12.88
CA LEU A 34 8.04 -9.31 -11.88
C LEU A 34 9.45 -9.38 -12.50
N GLN A 35 9.67 -10.28 -13.44
CA GLN A 35 10.93 -10.37 -14.18
C GLN A 35 11.19 -9.11 -15.01
N ARG A 36 10.17 -8.59 -15.72
CA ARG A 36 10.30 -7.33 -16.47
C ARG A 36 10.55 -6.15 -15.55
N LEU A 37 9.84 -6.08 -14.43
CA LEU A 37 10.01 -5.01 -13.44
C LEU A 37 11.41 -5.03 -12.83
N ALA A 38 11.89 -6.21 -12.43
CA ALA A 38 13.25 -6.37 -11.90
C ALA A 38 14.30 -5.94 -12.90
N LYS A 39 14.16 -6.33 -14.17
CA LYS A 39 15.06 -5.90 -15.24
C LYS A 39 15.01 -4.38 -15.48
N PHE A 40 13.80 -3.79 -15.46
CA PHE A 40 13.64 -2.35 -15.65
C PHE A 40 14.31 -1.54 -14.53
N LEU A 41 14.19 -2.02 -13.29
CA LEU A 41 14.77 -1.37 -12.11
C LEU A 41 16.26 -1.70 -11.89
N ASP A 42 16.88 -2.48 -12.78
CA ASP A 42 18.22 -3.06 -12.57
C ASP A 42 18.35 -3.74 -11.19
N GLY A 43 17.31 -4.48 -10.81
CA GLY A 43 17.12 -5.06 -9.48
C GLY A 43 17.20 -6.58 -9.43
N THR A 44 17.33 -7.11 -8.22
CA THR A 44 17.40 -8.54 -7.94
C THR A 44 16.06 -9.05 -7.40
N LEU A 45 15.41 -9.96 -8.16
CA LEU A 45 14.17 -10.62 -7.77
C LEU A 45 14.47 -11.83 -6.85
N GLU A 46 13.89 -11.83 -5.66
CA GLU A 46 14.05 -12.88 -4.64
C GLU A 46 12.69 -13.30 -4.08
N PRO A 47 12.48 -14.58 -3.74
CA PRO A 47 11.30 -14.99 -2.99
C PRO A 47 11.36 -14.49 -1.53
N ILE A 48 10.21 -14.21 -0.94
CA ILE A 48 10.06 -13.96 0.50
C ILE A 48 9.72 -15.30 1.16
N LEU A 49 10.62 -15.80 2.02
CA LEU A 49 10.57 -17.16 2.58
C LEU A 49 10.06 -17.20 4.04
N ASP A 50 9.41 -16.14 4.50
CA ASP A 50 8.94 -16.03 5.88
C ASP A 50 7.68 -16.88 6.14
N GLU A 51 7.50 -17.34 7.39
CA GLU A 51 6.34 -18.14 7.78
C GLU A 51 5.03 -17.40 7.49
N GLY A 52 4.14 -18.03 6.72
CA GLY A 52 2.84 -17.47 6.35
C GLY A 52 2.78 -16.78 4.98
N TYR A 53 3.90 -16.66 4.26
CA TYR A 53 3.94 -16.11 2.91
C TYR A 53 4.17 -17.23 1.87
N GLU A 54 3.14 -17.48 1.05
CA GLU A 54 3.24 -18.35 -0.13
C GLU A 54 3.22 -17.48 -1.39
N ASN A 55 4.08 -17.74 -2.37
CA ASN A 55 4.17 -16.99 -3.62
C ASN A 55 4.32 -15.47 -3.39
N CYS A 56 5.24 -15.04 -2.53
CA CYS A 56 5.56 -13.62 -2.33
C CYS A 56 6.99 -13.34 -2.78
N TYR A 57 7.22 -12.17 -3.36
CA TYR A 57 8.50 -11.82 -3.96
C TYR A 57 8.93 -10.42 -3.56
N ARG A 58 10.23 -10.17 -3.60
CA ARG A 58 10.81 -8.84 -3.45
C ARG A 58 11.82 -8.57 -4.56
N ILE A 59 11.88 -7.32 -4.98
CA ILE A 59 12.89 -6.80 -5.90
C ILE A 59 13.66 -5.75 -5.12
N LYS A 60 14.96 -6.00 -4.90
CA LYS A 60 15.88 -5.02 -4.30
C LYS A 60 16.63 -4.31 -5.41
N PHE A 61 16.71 -2.99 -5.33
CA PHE A 61 17.37 -2.16 -6.35
C PHE A 61 17.82 -0.82 -5.75
N ASN A 62 18.64 -0.09 -6.49
CA ASN A 62 19.05 1.27 -6.13
C ASN A 62 18.41 2.27 -7.08
N PHE A 63 17.89 3.37 -6.54
CA PHE A 63 17.34 4.47 -7.34
C PHE A 63 17.78 5.80 -6.74
N ASN A 64 18.46 6.64 -7.51
CA ASN A 64 18.96 7.95 -7.05
C ASN A 64 19.78 7.87 -5.74
N ASP A 65 20.67 6.87 -5.65
CA ASP A 65 21.52 6.53 -4.49
C ASP A 65 20.78 6.08 -3.22
N GLU A 66 19.52 5.66 -3.36
CA GLU A 66 18.67 5.18 -2.27
C GLU A 66 18.33 3.70 -2.46
N GLU A 67 18.49 2.92 -1.40
CA GLU A 67 18.09 1.51 -1.37
C GLU A 67 16.56 1.41 -1.38
N CYS A 68 16.03 0.79 -2.42
CA CYS A 68 14.61 0.62 -2.65
C CYS A 68 14.24 -0.86 -2.67
N VAL A 69 13.02 -1.15 -2.22
CA VAL A 69 12.45 -2.50 -2.30
C VAL A 69 11.05 -2.40 -2.85
N TYR A 70 10.78 -3.18 -3.90
CA TYR A 70 9.42 -3.49 -4.30
C TYR A 70 9.05 -4.87 -3.75
N GLU A 71 7.95 -5.00 -3.02
CA GLU A 71 7.45 -6.29 -2.55
C GLU A 71 6.10 -6.58 -3.19
N ASP A 72 5.89 -7.84 -3.54
CA ASP A 72 4.69 -8.34 -4.18
C ASP A 72 4.15 -9.50 -3.34
N PHE A 73 2.95 -9.31 -2.80
CA PHE A 73 2.33 -10.23 -1.87
C PHE A 73 1.10 -10.90 -2.47
N GLU A 74 0.98 -12.19 -2.23
CA GLU A 74 -0.23 -12.97 -2.44
C GLU A 74 -0.80 -13.35 -1.07
N LYS A 75 -2.01 -12.87 -0.77
CA LYS A 75 -2.73 -13.17 0.48
C LYS A 75 -3.97 -14.02 0.19
N LYS A 76 -4.29 -14.96 1.08
CA LYS A 76 -5.55 -15.70 1.03
C LYS A 76 -6.67 -14.79 1.55
N GLY A 77 -7.54 -14.32 0.64
CA GLY A 77 -8.77 -13.63 1.00
C GLY A 77 -9.89 -14.61 1.34
N PHE A 78 -11.05 -14.07 1.76
CA PHE A 78 -12.22 -14.87 2.17
C PHE A 78 -12.76 -15.79 1.06
N LYS A 79 -12.65 -15.39 -0.21
CA LYS A 79 -13.10 -16.17 -1.38
C LYS A 79 -12.01 -16.35 -2.43
N ASP A 80 -11.14 -15.35 -2.58
CA ASP A 80 -10.12 -15.30 -3.63
C ASP A 80 -8.74 -14.90 -3.11
N LYS A 81 -7.73 -15.13 -3.93
CA LYS A 81 -6.38 -14.61 -3.70
C LYS A 81 -6.39 -13.10 -3.90
N ILE A 82 -5.80 -12.38 -2.95
CA ILE A 82 -5.63 -10.92 -3.02
C ILE A 82 -4.17 -10.67 -3.30
N TYR A 83 -3.89 -9.96 -4.40
CA TYR A 83 -2.55 -9.50 -4.72
C TYR A 83 -2.39 -8.06 -4.24
N SER A 84 -1.19 -7.71 -3.79
CA SER A 84 -0.85 -6.34 -3.42
C SER A 84 0.63 -6.11 -3.65
N GLY A 85 0.98 -4.99 -4.28
CA GLY A 85 2.35 -4.52 -4.39
C GLY A 85 2.63 -3.42 -3.38
N CYS A 86 3.85 -3.31 -2.89
CA CYS A 86 4.29 -2.13 -2.16
C CYS A 86 5.71 -1.73 -2.55
N LEU A 87 5.93 -0.43 -2.60
CA LEU A 87 7.23 0.17 -2.82
C LEU A 87 7.72 0.76 -1.52
N LYS A 88 8.99 0.53 -1.19
CA LYS A 88 9.60 0.91 0.08
C LYS A 88 10.93 1.61 -0.16
N VAL A 89 11.16 2.67 0.61
CA VAL A 89 12.44 3.38 0.69
C VAL A 89 12.81 3.50 2.16
N LYS A 90 13.95 2.93 2.55
CA LYS A 90 14.40 2.94 3.94
C LYS A 90 15.20 4.21 4.22
N THR A 91 14.95 4.82 5.38
CA THR A 91 15.74 5.95 5.86
C THR A 91 16.32 5.64 7.25
N PRO A 92 17.38 6.34 7.67
CA PRO A 92 17.88 6.25 9.05
C PRO A 92 16.97 6.90 10.10
N SER A 93 15.83 7.47 9.70
CA SER A 93 14.87 8.04 10.64
C SER A 93 14.18 6.94 11.45
N LYS A 94 13.64 7.30 12.61
CA LYS A 94 12.73 6.44 13.40
C LYS A 94 11.32 6.99 13.43
N LEU A 95 11.04 8.01 12.60
CA LEU A 95 9.72 8.60 12.53
C LEU A 95 8.72 7.56 12.07
N THR A 96 7.61 7.47 12.79
CA THR A 96 6.40 6.78 12.37
C THR A 96 5.33 7.85 12.23
N LEU A 97 4.75 7.94 11.04
CA LEU A 97 3.63 8.80 10.68
C LEU A 97 2.60 7.93 9.97
N ALA A 98 1.53 7.63 10.68
CA ALA A 98 0.47 6.75 10.21
C ALA A 98 -0.79 7.55 9.87
N PHE A 99 -1.44 7.14 8.78
CA PHE A 99 -2.70 7.71 8.30
C PHE A 99 -3.75 6.60 8.29
N THR A 100 -4.85 6.79 9.01
CA THR A 100 -5.94 5.83 9.09
C THR A 100 -7.26 6.49 8.71
N GLU A 101 -8.21 5.67 8.25
CA GLU A 101 -9.56 6.13 7.94
C GLU A 101 -10.20 6.72 9.21
N ARG A 102 -10.59 7.99 9.17
CA ARG A 102 -11.39 8.56 10.25
C ARG A 102 -12.78 7.94 10.17
N LYS A 103 -13.22 7.28 11.23
CA LYS A 103 -14.62 6.83 11.33
C LYS A 103 -15.53 8.05 11.20
N HIS A 104 -16.22 8.18 10.08
CA HIS A 104 -17.38 9.05 10.02
C HIS A 104 -18.38 8.51 11.02
N SER A 105 -18.63 9.26 12.10
CA SER A 105 -19.70 8.92 13.01
C SER A 105 -21.01 9.06 12.24
N LEU A 106 -21.50 7.94 11.69
CA LEU A 106 -22.93 7.72 11.63
C LEU A 106 -23.38 7.96 13.07
N LYS A 107 -24.13 9.04 13.30
CA LYS A 107 -24.74 9.37 14.60
C LYS A 107 -25.72 8.27 14.99
N ILE A 108 -25.21 7.11 15.36
CA ILE A 108 -25.91 6.16 16.20
C ILE A 108 -25.69 6.70 17.60
N ARG A 109 -26.73 7.33 18.15
CA ARG A 109 -26.81 7.60 19.59
C ARG A 109 -26.76 6.25 20.30
N SER A 110 -25.57 5.82 20.66
CA SER A 110 -25.37 4.82 21.71
C SER A 110 -24.37 5.42 22.68
N ASP A 111 -24.87 5.75 23.86
CA ASP A 111 -24.13 6.24 25.02
C ASP A 111 -23.11 5.18 25.48
N ILE A 112 -21.97 5.10 24.79
CA ILE A 112 -20.83 4.33 25.26
C ILE A 112 -19.70 5.33 25.49
N PHE A 113 -19.71 5.93 26.68
CA PHE A 113 -18.55 6.56 27.28
C PHE A 113 -17.46 5.48 27.43
N ILE A 114 -16.40 5.56 26.62
CA ILE A 114 -15.11 4.95 26.97
C ILE A 114 -14.18 6.11 27.29
N ALA A 115 -14.16 6.47 28.58
CA ALA A 115 -13.11 7.27 29.15
C ALA A 115 -11.88 6.36 29.34
N SER A 116 -10.83 6.58 28.56
CA SER A 116 -9.48 6.22 28.95
C SER A 116 -8.63 7.48 28.85
N ASP A 117 -8.83 8.35 29.83
CA ASP A 117 -7.85 9.36 30.17
C ASP A 117 -6.64 8.64 30.78
N VAL A 118 -5.63 8.39 29.96
CA VAL A 118 -4.27 8.13 30.47
C VAL A 118 -3.66 9.50 30.77
N SER A 119 -3.77 9.93 32.02
CA SER A 119 -3.09 11.12 32.52
C SER A 119 -1.59 10.88 32.58
N THR A 120 -0.87 11.34 31.58
CA THR A 120 0.58 11.57 31.66
C THR A 120 0.84 13.05 31.83
N GLN A 121 0.96 13.49 33.09
CA GLN A 121 1.68 14.71 33.43
C GLN A 121 3.16 14.35 33.55
N VAL A 122 4.02 14.88 32.67
CA VAL A 122 5.35 15.44 33.00
C VAL A 122 5.69 16.44 31.89
N GLY A 123 6.22 17.60 32.27
CA GLY A 123 6.33 18.81 31.45
C GLY A 123 7.34 18.73 30.30
N GLU A 124 6.83 19.06 29.12
CA GLU A 124 7.49 19.64 27.96
C GLU A 124 6.37 20.40 27.23
N GLU A 125 6.65 21.52 26.55
CA GLU A 125 5.65 22.15 25.69
C GLU A 125 5.13 21.09 24.71
N ARG A 126 3.88 20.64 24.89
CA ARG A 126 3.29 19.61 24.02
C ARG A 126 3.20 20.20 22.62
N VAL A 127 4.17 19.86 21.77
CA VAL A 127 4.11 20.15 20.34
C VAL A 127 2.95 19.34 19.77
N TRP A 128 1.86 20.02 19.46
CA TRP A 128 0.70 19.37 18.86
C TRP A 128 0.94 19.10 17.38
N LEU A 129 0.49 17.94 16.91
CA LEU A 129 0.53 17.61 15.49
C LEU A 129 -0.42 18.52 14.71
N LYS A 130 0.13 19.33 13.81
CA LYS A 130 -0.59 20.28 12.95
C LYS A 130 -1.03 19.56 11.69
N ILE A 131 -2.29 19.14 11.65
CA ILE A 131 -2.84 18.43 10.49
C ILE A 131 -3.18 19.41 9.37
N PRO A 132 -2.56 19.31 8.19
CA PRO A 132 -2.93 20.10 7.03
C PRO A 132 -4.38 19.86 6.62
N ALA A 133 -5.04 20.88 6.07
CA ALA A 133 -6.46 20.83 5.72
C ALA A 133 -6.83 19.70 4.74
N TYR A 134 -5.92 19.26 3.88
CA TYR A 134 -6.16 18.15 2.93
C TYR A 134 -6.14 16.77 3.61
N LEU A 135 -5.55 16.65 4.81
CA LEU A 135 -5.52 15.42 5.60
C LEU A 135 -6.57 15.43 6.72
N LYS A 136 -7.44 16.46 6.79
CA LYS A 136 -8.40 16.65 7.88
C LYS A 136 -9.38 15.49 8.03
N ASP A 137 -9.62 14.73 6.96
CA ASP A 137 -10.57 13.61 6.91
C ASP A 137 -9.89 12.27 7.25
N LEU A 138 -8.60 12.29 7.59
CA LEU A 138 -7.83 11.16 8.09
C LEU A 138 -7.60 11.30 9.59
N ASP A 139 -7.42 10.17 10.26
CA ASP A 139 -6.78 10.14 11.57
C ASP A 139 -5.26 9.99 11.35
N VAL A 140 -4.49 10.87 11.98
CA VAL A 140 -3.05 11.01 11.72
C VAL A 140 -2.32 10.95 13.05
N THR A 141 -1.42 10.00 13.18
CA THR A 141 -0.65 9.78 14.41
C THR A 141 0.84 9.78 14.11
N ALA A 142 1.62 10.32 15.04
CA ALA A 142 3.06 10.36 14.93
C ALA A 142 3.71 10.02 16.27
N ASN A 143 4.86 9.35 16.24
CA ASN A 143 5.68 9.13 17.44
C ASN A 143 6.55 10.35 17.81
N ASP A 144 6.79 11.25 16.87
CA ASP A 144 7.46 12.54 17.06
C ASP A 144 6.66 13.63 16.33
N ALA A 145 5.96 14.46 17.11
CA ALA A 145 5.09 15.51 16.57
C ALA A 145 5.89 16.67 15.94
N ALA A 146 7.09 16.97 16.43
CA ALA A 146 7.92 18.05 15.90
C ALA A 146 8.45 17.70 14.51
N ALA A 147 9.05 16.51 14.38
CA ALA A 147 9.52 16.01 13.09
C ALA A 147 8.39 15.81 12.08
N ALA A 148 7.24 15.28 12.53
CA ALA A 148 6.06 15.13 11.67
C ALA A 148 5.52 16.48 11.18
N ASN A 149 5.47 17.51 12.03
CA ASN A 149 5.07 18.84 11.62
C ASN A 149 6.01 19.43 10.57
N GLU A 150 7.33 19.33 10.78
CA GLU A 150 8.29 19.83 9.80
C GLU A 150 8.18 19.10 8.46
N LEU A 151 7.94 17.79 8.48
CA LEU A 151 7.72 16.99 7.29
C LEU A 151 6.44 17.41 6.54
N LEU A 152 5.34 17.64 7.27
CA LEU A 152 4.03 18.01 6.71
C LEU A 152 3.95 19.47 6.24
N GLU A 153 4.80 20.36 6.79
CA GLU A 153 4.94 21.75 6.36
C GLU A 153 5.74 21.89 5.05
N ASP A 154 6.51 20.87 4.65
CA ASP A 154 7.23 20.86 3.38
C ASP A 154 6.25 20.78 2.19
N LYS A 155 6.31 21.79 1.31
CA LYS A 155 5.39 21.92 0.17
C LYS A 155 5.50 20.79 -0.84
N LYS A 156 6.69 20.22 -1.04
CA LYS A 156 6.89 19.11 -1.99
C LYS A 156 6.31 17.84 -1.40
N VAL A 157 6.59 17.55 -0.13
CA VAL A 157 6.01 16.41 0.59
C VAL A 157 4.48 16.50 0.60
N ALA A 158 3.92 17.65 0.97
CA ALA A 158 2.48 17.85 0.96
C ALA A 158 1.85 17.67 -0.44
N GLY A 159 2.55 18.10 -1.49
CA GLY A 159 2.15 17.86 -2.88
C GLY A 159 2.04 16.38 -3.21
N ILE A 160 3.04 15.58 -2.82
CA ILE A 160 3.08 14.13 -3.05
C ILE A 160 1.95 13.43 -2.28
N LEU A 161 1.78 13.74 -0.98
CA LEU A 161 0.70 13.15 -0.18
C LEU A 161 -0.68 13.45 -0.77
N LYS A 162 -0.90 14.67 -1.26
CA LYS A 162 -2.15 15.04 -1.92
C LYS A 162 -2.40 14.30 -3.23
N GLN A 163 -1.35 14.02 -4.00
CA GLN A 163 -1.47 13.32 -5.29
C GLN A 163 -1.88 11.85 -5.13
N VAL A 164 -1.46 11.20 -4.05
CA VAL A 164 -1.74 9.79 -3.78
C VAL A 164 -2.93 9.58 -2.84
N GLN A 165 -3.55 10.65 -2.33
CA GLN A 165 -4.75 10.55 -1.53
C GLN A 165 -5.93 10.08 -2.38
N ASN A 166 -6.70 9.13 -1.85
CA ASN A 166 -7.87 8.57 -2.51
C ASN A 166 -9.11 8.70 -1.64
N ILE A 167 -10.26 8.49 -2.28
CA ILE A 167 -11.57 8.39 -1.65
C ILE A 167 -12.15 7.06 -2.10
N ASP A 168 -12.57 6.22 -1.16
CA ASP A 168 -13.19 4.94 -1.47
C ASP A 168 -14.65 5.09 -1.94
N ASP A 169 -15.28 3.98 -2.33
CA ASP A 169 -16.67 3.97 -2.81
C ASP A 169 -17.70 4.41 -1.74
N ARG A 170 -17.29 4.48 -0.47
CA ARG A 170 -18.11 4.94 0.66
C ARG A 170 -17.91 6.43 0.95
N GLY A 171 -17.05 7.11 0.19
CA GLY A 171 -16.70 8.51 0.40
C GLY A 171 -15.63 8.73 1.50
N CYS A 172 -14.99 7.67 1.97
CA CYS A 172 -13.98 7.73 3.02
C CYS A 172 -12.60 7.98 2.42
N ALA A 173 -11.91 9.01 2.92
CA ALA A 173 -10.54 9.31 2.51
C ALA A 173 -9.57 8.26 3.07
N PHE A 174 -8.57 7.88 2.26
CA PHE A 174 -7.45 7.07 2.71
C PHE A 174 -6.17 7.47 1.98
N LEU A 175 -5.02 7.11 2.56
CA LEU A 175 -3.70 7.40 2.01
C LEU A 175 -2.90 6.09 1.90
N PRO A 176 -2.48 5.67 0.69
CA PRO A 176 -1.68 4.48 0.48
C PRO A 176 -0.20 4.67 0.84
N LEU A 177 0.19 5.90 1.16
CA LEU A 177 1.53 6.26 1.57
C LEU A 177 1.60 6.41 3.08
N GLY A 178 2.52 5.69 3.72
CA GLY A 178 2.79 5.78 5.15
C GLY A 178 4.28 5.81 5.46
N ILE A 179 4.63 6.22 6.67
CA ILE A 179 6.00 6.19 7.18
C ILE A 179 5.99 5.38 8.46
N MET A 180 6.73 4.27 8.50
CA MET A 180 6.82 3.42 9.68
C MET A 180 8.29 3.15 9.99
N ASP A 181 8.73 3.54 11.19
CA ASP A 181 10.11 3.42 11.64
C ASP A 181 11.12 3.88 10.56
N GLY A 182 10.89 5.07 10.01
CA GLY A 182 11.70 5.67 8.95
C GLY A 182 11.60 5.02 7.57
N THR A 183 10.78 3.98 7.39
CA THR A 183 10.52 3.40 6.08
C THR A 183 9.33 4.08 5.43
N VAL A 184 9.57 4.77 4.32
CA VAL A 184 8.50 5.31 3.47
C VAL A 184 7.94 4.13 2.68
N THR A 185 6.64 3.86 2.82
CA THR A 185 5.95 2.77 2.14
C THR A 185 4.81 3.33 1.31
N LEU A 186 4.68 2.85 0.08
CA LEU A 186 3.59 3.19 -0.83
C LEU A 186 2.92 1.88 -1.32
N GLU A 187 1.62 1.74 -1.05
CA GLU A 187 0.84 0.54 -1.39
C GLU A 187 0.11 0.69 -2.74
N PHE A 188 0.25 -0.30 -3.61
CA PHE A 188 -0.44 -0.38 -4.90
C PHE A 188 -1.75 -1.15 -4.75
N HIS A 189 -2.87 -0.49 -5.03
CA HIS A 189 -4.19 -1.11 -4.96
C HIS A 189 -4.50 -1.96 -6.20
N THR A 190 -5.13 -3.10 -5.99
CA THR A 190 -5.58 -4.01 -7.07
C THR A 190 -7.00 -3.77 -7.54
N GLN A 191 -7.79 -3.02 -6.78
CA GLN A 191 -9.20 -2.75 -7.06
C GLN A 191 -9.47 -1.25 -7.13
N GLY A 192 -10.46 -0.88 -7.94
CA GLY A 192 -10.89 0.50 -8.12
C GLY A 192 -9.96 1.34 -9.01
N SER A 193 -10.30 2.62 -9.15
CA SER A 193 -9.52 3.63 -9.87
C SER A 193 -8.53 4.37 -8.97
N PHE A 194 -8.16 3.78 -7.83
CA PHE A 194 -7.27 4.39 -6.83
C PHE A 194 -5.84 4.46 -7.33
N LYS A 195 -5.10 5.48 -6.87
CA LYS A 195 -3.69 5.68 -7.20
C LYS A 195 -2.82 5.56 -5.94
N PRO A 196 -1.73 4.78 -5.94
CA PRO A 196 -1.20 4.04 -7.09
C PRO A 196 -1.96 2.72 -7.32
N ASN A 197 -1.96 2.28 -8.59
CA ASN A 197 -2.75 1.15 -9.06
C ASN A 197 -1.83 0.04 -9.60
N LEU A 198 -2.01 -1.19 -9.14
CA LEU A 198 -1.18 -2.32 -9.57
C LEU A 198 -1.43 -2.70 -11.04
N THR A 199 -2.68 -2.63 -11.51
CA THR A 199 -3.01 -2.90 -12.91
C THR A 199 -2.39 -1.85 -13.84
N ALA A 200 -2.38 -0.57 -13.44
CA ALA A 200 -1.70 0.47 -14.20
C ALA A 200 -0.19 0.19 -14.29
N LEU A 201 0.44 -0.18 -13.18
CA LEU A 201 1.86 -0.56 -13.15
C LEU A 201 2.17 -1.79 -14.01
N HIS A 202 1.29 -2.79 -14.04
CA HIS A 202 1.44 -3.96 -14.91
C HIS A 202 1.43 -3.61 -16.40
N ASN A 203 0.61 -2.63 -16.78
CA ASN A 203 0.47 -2.16 -18.16
C ASN A 203 1.59 -1.20 -18.56
N ASP A 204 2.08 -0.40 -17.62
CA ASP A 204 3.14 0.58 -17.82
C ASP A 204 4.12 0.55 -16.63
N ILE A 205 5.19 -0.23 -16.78
CA ILE A 205 6.23 -0.38 -15.75
C ILE A 205 6.95 0.96 -15.50
N ALA A 206 7.12 1.81 -16.52
CA ALA A 206 7.85 3.07 -16.38
C ALA A 206 7.15 4.03 -15.41
N SER A 207 5.83 3.90 -15.22
CA SER A 207 5.07 4.69 -14.23
C SER A 207 5.56 4.52 -12.79
N ILE A 208 6.38 3.51 -12.48
CA ILE A 208 6.99 3.36 -11.15
C ILE A 208 7.99 4.47 -10.81
N GLU A 209 8.65 5.06 -11.81
CA GLU A 209 9.67 6.10 -11.61
C GLU A 209 9.07 7.37 -11.01
N ASP A 210 7.87 7.77 -11.43
CA ASP A 210 7.14 8.92 -10.87
C ASP A 210 6.88 8.74 -9.37
N TYR A 211 6.54 7.52 -8.94
CA TYR A 211 6.32 7.22 -7.53
C TYR A 211 7.65 7.18 -6.76
N LEU A 212 8.70 6.61 -7.35
CA LEU A 212 10.04 6.60 -6.77
C LEU A 212 10.55 8.02 -6.54
N ASP A 213 10.46 8.91 -7.53
CA ASP A 213 10.86 10.31 -7.39
C ASP A 213 10.15 11.00 -6.24
N GLY A 214 8.83 10.80 -6.10
CA GLY A 214 8.06 11.28 -4.96
C GLY A 214 8.56 10.70 -3.63
N MET A 215 8.78 9.39 -3.56
CA MET A 215 9.27 8.73 -2.35
C MET A 215 10.68 9.18 -1.95
N ILE A 216 11.58 9.43 -2.92
CA ILE A 216 12.93 9.93 -2.67
C ILE A 216 12.88 11.34 -2.08
N VAL A 217 11.96 12.21 -2.52
CA VAL A 217 11.79 13.54 -1.92
C VAL A 217 11.45 13.42 -0.43
N ILE A 218 10.51 12.53 -0.07
CA ILE A 218 10.13 12.29 1.33
C ILE A 218 11.32 11.70 2.10
N ALA A 219 11.99 10.70 1.53
CA ALA A 219 13.13 10.03 2.18
C ALA A 219 14.28 11.00 2.48
N ARG A 220 14.62 11.88 1.53
CA ARG A 220 15.64 12.90 1.72
C ARG A 220 15.24 13.94 2.77
N LYS A 221 13.96 14.33 2.84
CA LYS A 221 13.47 15.22 3.90
C LYS A 221 13.58 14.54 5.25
N LEU A 222 13.20 13.27 5.39
CA LEU A 222 13.39 12.50 6.63
C LEU A 222 14.84 12.44 7.09
N LYS A 223 15.80 12.28 6.16
CA LYS A 223 17.24 12.31 6.48
C LYS A 223 17.70 13.67 7.01
N GLN A 224 17.10 14.77 6.55
CA GLN A 224 17.43 16.12 7.01
C GLN A 224 16.95 16.36 8.45
N LEU A 225 15.84 15.73 8.86
CA LEU A 225 15.27 15.84 10.21
C LEU A 225 16.11 15.16 11.30
N LEU A 226 17.14 14.40 10.91
CA LEU A 226 18.05 13.72 11.85
C LEU A 226 19.24 14.59 12.26
N LYS A 227 19.36 15.80 11.70
CA LYS A 227 20.43 16.76 11.97
C LYS A 227 19.99 17.76 13.03
#